data_AF-A0A173ZR90-F1
#
_entry.id   AF-A0A173ZR90-F1
#
_cell.length_a   1.000
_cell.length_b   1.000
_cell.length_c   1.000
_cell.angle_alpha   90.00
_cell.angle_beta   90.00
_cell.angle_gamma   90.00
#
_symmetry.space_group_name_H-M   'P 1'
#
loop_
_entity.id
_entity.type
_entity.pdbx_description
1 polymer ?
#
loop_
_entity_poly.entity_id
_entity_poly.type
_entity_poly.pdbx_seq_one_letter_code
_entity_poly.pdbx_strand_id
1 'polypeptide(L)' 'MDSKTYTRELRKACVEAVFDEFAEHGDMIRPQYAGQWDEIDASRFLDHITGPMDIDVTDLVDVIIDTIVKEAQK' A
#
# COMPACT_ATOMS: atom_id res chain seq x y z
N MET A 1 -23.68 7.28 -3.28
CA MET A 1 -23.19 6.08 -2.56
C MET A 1 -23.44 6.28 -1.08
N ASP A 2 -23.88 5.27 -0.34
CA ASP A 2 -24.00 5.43 1.12
C ASP A 2 -22.60 5.50 1.76
N SER A 3 -22.50 6.11 2.94
CA SER A 3 -21.23 6.35 3.62
C SER A 3 -20.45 5.06 3.95
N LYS A 4 -21.13 3.94 4.22
CA LYS A 4 -20.45 2.66 4.51
C LYS A 4 -19.82 2.09 3.25
N THR A 5 -20.54 2.13 2.14
CA THR A 5 -20.01 1.70 0.84
C THR A 5 -18.84 2.58 0.39
N TYR A 6 -18.95 3.91 0.51
CA TYR A 6 -17.83 4.82 0.21
C TYR A 6 -16.58 4.51 1.04
N THR A 7 -16.75 4.31 2.35
CA THR A 7 -15.63 3.98 3.24
C THR A 7 -14.99 2.64 2.90
N ARG A 8 -15.78 1.66 2.44
CA ARG A 8 -15.28 0.35 2.01
C ARG A 8 -14.46 0.45 0.72
N GLU A 9 -14.99 1.13 -0.29
CA GLU A 9 -14.28 1.31 -1.56
C GLU A 9 -13.02 2.15 -1.38
N LEU A 10 -13.07 3.20 -0.55
CA LEU A 10 -11.89 4.00 -0.20
C LEU A 10 -10.81 3.15 0.47
N ARG A 11 -11.18 2.33 1.45
CA ARG A 11 -10.23 1.42 2.11
C ARG A 11 -9.59 0.48 1.09
N LYS A 12 -10.41 -0.10 0.21
CA LYS A 12 -9.94 -1.01 -0.83
C LYS A 12 -8.94 -0.32 -1.76
N ALA A 13 -9.24 0.89 -2.21
CA ALA A 13 -8.34 1.68 -3.06
C ALA A 13 -7.01 1.98 -2.36
N CYS A 14 -7.03 2.36 -1.07
CA CYS A 14 -5.79 2.59 -0.31
C CYS A 14 -4.95 1.31 -0.17
N VAL A 15 -5.59 0.15 0.07
CA VAL A 15 -4.88 -1.13 0.14
C VAL A 15 -4.26 -1.50 -1.20
N GLU A 16 -5.01 -1.34 -2.29
CA GLU A 16 -4.51 -1.58 -3.66
C GLU A 16 -3.30 -0.69 -3.96
N ALA A 17 -3.35 0.60 -3.64
CA ALA A 17 -2.24 1.53 -3.84
C ALA A 17 -0.96 1.12 -3.10
N VAL A 18 -1.08 0.64 -1.85
CA VAL A 18 0.08 0.15 -1.08
C VAL A 18 0.71 -1.09 -1.73
N PHE A 19 -0.12 -2.02 -2.21
CA PHE A 19 0.38 -3.21 -2.90
C PHE A 19 0.96 -2.92 -4.28
N ASP A 20 0.45 -1.91 -4.98
CA ASP A 20 0.96 -1.50 -6.28
C ASP A 20 2.35 -0.84 -6.12
N GLU A 21 2.50 0.08 -5.16
CA GLU A 21 3.80 0.68 -4.82
C GLU A 21 4.84 -0.40 -4.42
N PHE A 22 4.42 -1.39 -3.63
CA PHE A 22 5.28 -2.53 -3.28
C PHE A 22 5.69 -3.35 -4.52
N ALA A 23 4.76 -3.61 -5.45
CA ALA A 23 5.01 -4.41 -6.65
C ALA A 23 5.92 -3.70 -7.66
N GLU A 24 5.90 -2.37 -7.69
CA GLU A 24 6.81 -1.54 -8.50
C GLU A 24 8.22 -1.44 -7.91
N HIS A 25 8.47 -2.07 -6.76
CA HIS A 25 9.70 -1.96 -5.98
C HIS A 25 10.00 -0.50 -5.58
N GLY A 26 8.96 0.21 -5.14
CA GLY A 26 9.02 1.61 -4.73
C GLY A 26 9.89 1.88 -3.50
N ASP A 27 10.15 3.15 -3.24
CA ASP A 27 11.00 3.60 -2.13
C ASP A 27 10.32 3.39 -0.76
N MET A 28 8.98 3.36 -0.76
CA MET A 28 8.12 3.27 0.42
C MET A 28 8.29 1.97 1.21
N ILE A 29 8.37 0.82 0.53
CA ILE A 29 8.55 -0.49 1.17
C ILE A 29 9.63 -1.23 0.41
N ARG A 30 10.73 -1.52 1.11
CA ARG A 30 11.89 -2.18 0.52
C ARG A 30 12.45 -3.25 1.44
N PRO A 31 13.19 -4.24 0.91
CA PRO A 31 13.94 -5.18 1.73
C PRO A 31 14.87 -4.44 2.68
N GLN A 32 14.92 -4.90 3.93
CA GLN A 32 15.84 -4.38 4.93
C GLN A 32 17.31 -4.58 4.49
N TYR A 33 17.55 -5.60 3.67
CA TYR A 33 18.85 -5.93 3.09
C TYR A 33 18.77 -5.88 1.56
N ALA A 34 19.75 -5.22 0.95
CA ALA A 34 19.73 -4.91 -0.49
C ALA A 34 19.39 -6.11 -1.37
N GLY A 35 18.23 -6.04 -2.03
CA GLY A 35 17.80 -7.00 -3.06
C GLY A 35 17.15 -8.29 -2.56
N GLN A 36 16.97 -8.49 -1.24
CA GLN A 36 16.34 -9.69 -0.67
C GLN A 36 14.79 -9.64 -0.72
N TRP A 37 14.25 -9.40 -1.91
CA TRP A 37 12.80 -9.37 -2.13
C TRP A 37 12.14 -10.75 -1.97
N ASP A 38 12.91 -11.82 -2.12
CA ASP A 38 12.47 -13.20 -1.93
C ASP A 38 12.16 -13.56 -0.46
N GLU A 39 12.66 -12.77 0.49
CA GLU A 39 12.34 -12.91 1.92
C GLU A 39 11.06 -12.16 2.34
N ILE A 40 10.43 -11.43 1.41
CA ILE A 40 9.19 -10.69 1.65
C ILE A 40 8.02 -11.41 0.98
N ASP A 41 6.98 -11.71 1.77
CA ASP A 41 5.70 -12.22 1.28
C ASP A 41 4.66 -11.10 1.24
N ALA A 42 4.02 -10.91 0.08
CA ALA A 42 2.94 -9.96 -0.13
C ALA A 42 1.68 -10.69 -0.61
N SER A 43 0.71 -10.81 0.28
CA SER A 43 -0.53 -11.52 0.02
C SER A 43 -1.70 -10.55 -0.11
N ARG A 44 -2.12 -10.28 -1.35
CA ARG A 44 -3.34 -9.50 -1.64
C ARG A 44 -4.63 -10.20 -1.22
N PHE A 45 -4.58 -11.52 -0.97
CA PHE A 45 -5.74 -12.25 -0.45
C PHE A 45 -5.93 -12.00 1.05
N LEU A 46 -4.82 -11.86 1.78
CA LEU A 46 -4.82 -11.61 3.21
C LEU A 46 -4.72 -10.12 3.56
N ASP A 47 -4.37 -9.26 2.59
CA ASP A 47 -4.04 -7.85 2.79
C ASP A 47 -2.80 -7.61 3.67
N HIS A 48 -1.81 -8.51 3.59
CA HIS A 48 -0.60 -8.43 4.41
C HIS A 48 0.68 -8.38 3.56
N ILE A 49 1.66 -7.62 4.04
CA ILE A 49 3.06 -7.67 3.58
C ILE A 49 3.90 -8.05 4.80
N THR A 50 4.71 -9.10 4.72
CA THR A 50 5.49 -9.63 5.84
C THR A 50 6.91 -9.99 5.42
N GLY A 51 7.87 -9.86 6.34
CA GLY A 51 9.29 -10.11 6.07
C GLY A 51 10.20 -9.04 6.67
N PRO A 52 11.53 -9.17 6.52
CA PRO A 52 12.49 -8.15 6.93
C PRO A 52 12.47 -6.98 5.95
N MET A 53 11.70 -5.94 6.28
CA MET A 53 11.50 -4.76 5.43
C MET A 53 11.83 -3.46 6.16
N ASP A 54 12.28 -2.49 5.39
CA ASP A 54 12.32 -1.08 5.74
C ASP A 54 11.11 -0.38 5.14
N ILE A 55 10.46 0.47 5.94
CA ILE A 55 9.24 1.19 5.52
C ILE A 55 9.53 2.68 5.68
N ASP A 56 9.52 3.40 4.56
CA ASP A 56 9.46 4.86 4.59
C ASP A 56 8.02 5.29 4.93
N VAL A 57 7.84 5.69 6.19
CA VAL A 57 6.53 6.09 6.71
C VAL A 57 6.02 7.35 6.04
N THR A 58 6.89 8.24 5.58
CA THR A 58 6.47 9.48 4.91
C THR A 58 5.89 9.15 3.55
N ASP A 59 6.59 8.36 2.74
CA ASP A 59 6.09 7.95 1.43
C ASP A 59 4.81 7.12 1.54
N LEU A 60 4.68 6.29 2.59
CA LEU A 60 3.46 5.53 2.85
C LEU A 60 2.25 6.42 3.13
N VAL A 61 2.45 7.45 3.95
CA VAL A 61 1.39 8.41 4.23
C VAL A 61 1.02 9.19 2.96
N ASP A 62 2.00 9.57 2.16
CA ASP A 62 1.75 10.32 0.91
C ASP A 62 0.95 9.50 -0.10
N VAL A 63 1.27 8.22 -0.31
CA VAL A 63 0.48 7.29 -1.15
C VAL A 63 -0.97 7.18 -0.67
N ILE A 64 -1.18 7.06 0.64
CA ILE A 64 -2.53 6.96 1.22
C ILE A 64 -3.30 8.27 1.02
N ILE A 65 -2.68 9.42 1.29
CA ILE A 65 -3.31 10.74 1.13
C ILE A 65 -3.66 10.97 -0.34
N ASP A 66 -2.73 10.73 -1.25
CA ASP A 66 -2.96 10.87 -2.70
C ASP A 66 -4.14 10.02 -3.17
N THR A 67 -4.22 8.79 -2.67
CA THR A 67 -5.34 7.89 -2.99
C THR A 67 -6.65 8.43 -2.47
N ILE A 68 -6.69 8.93 -1.23
CA ILE A 68 -7.90 9.54 -0.64
C ILE A 68 -8.34 10.76 -1.44
N VAL A 69 -7.41 11.63 -1.83
CA VAL A 69 -7.70 12.83 -2.62
C VAL A 69 -8.26 12.46 -3.99
N LYS A 70 -7.66 11.46 -4.65
CA LYS A 70 -8.14 10.95 -5.96
C LYS A 70 -9.54 10.35 -5.85
N GLU A 71 -9.81 9.51 -4.86
CA GLU A 71 -11.14 8.91 -4.66
C GLU A 71 -12.22 9.96 -4.31
N ALA A 72 -11.87 10.99 -3.53
CA ALA A 72 -12.81 12.06 -3.19
C ALA A 72 -13.19 12.95 -4.39
N GLN A 73 -12.41 12.92 -5.47
CA GLN A 73 -12.61 13.70 -6.69
C GLN A 73 -13.29 12.89 -7.82
N LYS A 74 -13.55 11.60 -7.63
CA LYS A 74 -14.29 10.74 -8.56
C LYS A 74 -15.80 10.92 -8.42
#